data_AF-A0A1F7IB17-F1
#
_entry.id   AF-A0A1F7IB17-F1
#
_cell.length_a   1.000
_cell.length_b   1.000
_cell.length_c   1.000
_cell.angle_alpha   90.00
_cell.angle_beta   90.00
_cell.angle_gamma   90.00
#
_symmetry.space_group_name_H-M   'P 1'
#
loop_
_entity.id
_entity.type
_entity.pdbx_description
1 polymer ?
#
loop_
_entity_poly.entity_id
_entity_poly.type
_entity_poly.pdbx_seq_one_letter_code
_entity_poly.pdbx_strand_id
1 'polypeptide(L)'
;MNTTKFVFYDWDKYKELEGTFTAQYRGVGKWRKNVFEIKLDVGAVVHCWANAALYRALSGVPFGTKVKIKYLGLEVMENGRAFHNYEVDYLGYQKPEKIKKKKVK
;
A
#
# COMPACT_ATOMS: atom_id res chain seq x y z
N MET A 1 19.04 21.89 5.57
CA MET A 1 18.23 20.90 4.83
C MET A 1 17.43 20.10 5.84
N ASN A 2 16.12 20.34 5.95
CA ASN A 2 15.26 19.48 6.77
C ASN A 2 15.21 18.10 6.12
N THR A 3 15.98 17.16 6.66
CA THR A 3 15.86 15.76 6.32
C THR A 3 14.53 15.29 6.89
N THR A 4 13.48 15.28 6.07
CA THR A 4 12.21 14.66 6.44
C THR A 4 12.52 13.21 6.82
N LYS A 5 12.49 12.90 8.11
CA LYS A 5 12.80 11.57 8.63
C LYS A 5 11.59 10.68 8.40
N PHE A 6 11.63 9.93 7.30
CA PHE A 6 10.66 8.88 7.05
C PHE A 6 10.91 7.71 8.02
N VAL A 7 9.91 7.39 8.84
CA VAL A 7 9.88 6.18 9.65
C VAL A 7 9.29 5.07 8.80
N PHE A 8 10.11 4.15 8.31
CA PHE A 8 9.64 3.08 7.43
C PHE A 8 9.08 1.90 8.22
N TYR A 9 7.96 1.36 7.74
CA TYR A 9 7.35 0.16 8.32
C TYR A 9 8.20 -1.07 7.99
N ASP A 10 8.47 -1.87 9.03
CA ASP A 10 9.26 -3.09 8.93
C ASP A 10 8.32 -4.29 8.75
N TRP A 11 8.18 -4.73 7.50
CA TRP A 11 7.33 -5.85 7.11
C TRP A 11 7.88 -7.22 7.52
N ASP A 12 9.19 -7.31 7.76
CA ASP A 12 9.83 -8.55 8.23
C ASP A 12 9.50 -8.79 9.70
N LYS A 13 9.42 -7.72 10.50
CA LYS A 13 9.06 -7.78 11.92
C LYS A 13 7.56 -7.73 12.18
N TYR A 14 6.83 -6.90 11.44
CA TYR A 14 5.39 -6.70 11.65
C TYR A 14 4.63 -6.96 10.35
N LYS A 15 3.86 -8.05 10.32
CA LYS A 15 3.18 -8.52 9.11
C LYS A 15 1.84 -7.83 8.84
N GLU A 16 1.31 -7.09 9.79
CA GLU A 16 -0.01 -6.45 9.67
C GLU A 16 0.12 -4.97 10.01
N LEU A 17 -0.53 -4.12 9.23
CA LEU A 17 -0.53 -2.67 9.38
C LEU A 17 -1.97 -2.17 9.24
N GLU A 18 -2.47 -1.49 10.26
CA GLU A 18 -3.81 -0.90 10.24
C GLU A 18 -3.71 0.59 10.57
N GLY A 19 -4.33 1.42 9.75
CA GLY A 19 -4.31 2.86 9.95
C GLY A 19 -4.98 3.65 8.83
N THR A 20 -4.92 4.96 8.94
CA THR A 20 -5.51 5.88 7.96
C THR A 20 -4.47 6.26 6.92
N PHE A 21 -4.81 6.10 5.64
CA PHE A 21 -3.96 6.55 4.55
C PHE A 21 -4.00 8.08 4.43
N THR A 22 -2.91 8.76 4.75
CA THR A 22 -2.90 10.24 4.89
C THR A 22 -2.22 10.94 3.73
N ALA A 23 -1.16 10.37 3.17
CA ALA A 23 -0.41 11.01 2.09
C ALA A 23 0.32 10.01 1.17
N GLN A 24 0.65 10.48 -0.03
CA GLN A 24 1.53 9.78 -0.97
C GLN A 24 2.67 10.71 -1.40
N TYR A 25 3.90 10.21 -1.28
CA TYR A 25 5.10 10.86 -1.80
C TYR A 25 5.58 10.13 -3.04
N ARG A 26 5.88 10.87 -4.11
CA ARG A 26 6.40 10.30 -5.37
C ARG A 26 7.85 10.70 -5.55
N GLY A 27 8.65 9.82 -6.15
CA GLY A 27 10.04 10.12 -6.46
C GLY A 27 10.97 10.19 -5.24
N VAL A 28 10.69 9.43 -4.18
CA VAL A 28 11.48 9.45 -2.93
C VAL A 28 12.74 8.59 -3.05
N GLY A 29 13.86 9.14 -2.57
CA GLY A 29 15.16 8.48 -2.53
C GLY A 29 15.85 8.35 -3.89
N LYS A 30 17.04 7.73 -3.89
CA LYS A 30 17.88 7.54 -5.09
C LYS A 30 17.15 6.80 -6.22
N TRP A 31 16.23 5.92 -5.86
CA TRP A 31 15.49 5.06 -6.79
C TRP A 31 14.14 5.63 -7.22
N ARG A 32 13.81 6.87 -6.81
CA ARG A 32 12.57 7.57 -7.16
C ARG A 32 11.30 6.73 -6.92
N LYS A 33 11.26 5.99 -5.82
CA LYS A 33 10.15 5.11 -5.49
C LYS A 33 8.99 5.91 -4.86
N ASN A 34 7.79 5.38 -4.99
CA ASN A 34 6.62 5.93 -4.32
C ASN A 34 6.59 5.46 -2.85
N VAL A 35 6.17 6.34 -1.95
CA VAL A 35 6.02 6.08 -0.52
C VAL A 35 4.62 6.47 -0.10
N PHE A 36 3.98 5.61 0.70
CA PHE A 36 2.68 5.88 1.30
C PHE A 36 2.85 6.20 2.77
N GLU A 37 2.14 7.22 3.23
CA GLU A 37 2.06 7.59 4.65
C GLU A 37 0.77 7.03 5.25
N ILE A 38 0.93 6.29 6.34
CA ILE A 38 -0.19 5.69 7.08
C ILE A 38 -0.08 6.13 8.53
N LYS A 39 -1.14 6.76 9.02
CA LYS A 39 -1.29 7.13 10.42
C LYS A 39 -1.97 6.00 11.18
N LEU A 40 -1.24 5.36 12.07
CA LEU A 40 -1.76 4.32 12.97
C LEU A 40 -2.79 4.92 13.94
N ASP A 41 -3.70 4.08 14.43
CA ASP A 41 -4.70 4.50 15.43
C ASP A 41 -4.07 4.96 16.76
N VAL A 42 -2.87 4.47 17.08
CA VAL A 42 -2.06 4.93 18.23
C VAL A 42 -1.44 6.33 18.04
N GLY A 43 -1.72 7.00 16.92
CA GLY A 43 -1.25 8.34 16.59
C GLY A 43 0.12 8.42 15.93
N ALA A 44 0.84 7.30 15.83
CA ALA A 44 2.12 7.21 15.14
C ALA A 44 1.96 7.23 13.61
N VAL A 45 2.90 7.85 12.90
CA VAL A 45 2.91 7.91 11.43
C VAL A 45 4.03 7.03 10.91
N VAL A 46 3.68 6.11 10.02
CA VAL A 46 4.61 5.18 9.38
C VAL A 46 4.57 5.32 7.86
N HIS A 47 5.68 4.98 7.22
CA HIS A 47 5.89 5.12 5.79
C HIS A 47 6.13 3.76 5.16
N CYS A 48 5.42 3.48 4.09
CA CYS A 48 5.54 2.21 3.37
C CYS A 48 6.10 2.47 1.98
N TRP A 49 7.18 1.77 1.63
CA TRP A 49 7.62 1.73 0.23
C TRP A 49 6.54 1.07 -0.62
N ALA A 50 6.05 1.78 -1.62
CA ALA A 50 5.10 1.26 -2.56
C ALA A 50 5.82 0.32 -3.55
N ASN A 51 5.63 -0.99 -3.39
CA ASN A 51 5.92 -1.92 -4.47
C ASN A 51 4.75 -1.93 -5.47
N ALA A 52 4.89 -2.65 -6.58
CA ALA A 52 3.85 -2.67 -7.61
C ALA A 52 2.48 -3.19 -7.11
N ALA A 53 2.48 -4.18 -6.20
CA ALA A 53 1.26 -4.76 -5.63
C ALA A 53 0.55 -3.73 -4.72
N LEU A 54 1.28 -3.19 -3.76
CA LEU A 54 0.77 -2.20 -2.80
C LEU A 54 0.35 -0.91 -3.50
N TYR A 55 1.10 -0.48 -4.53
CA TYR A 55 0.73 0.68 -5.35
C TYR A 55 -0.59 0.46 -6.09
N ARG A 56 -0.78 -0.69 -6.74
CA ARG A 56 -2.04 -1.00 -7.44
C ARG A 56 -3.23 -1.05 -6.50
N ALA A 57 -3.03 -1.57 -5.29
CA ALA A 57 -4.06 -1.61 -4.27
C ALA A 57 -4.41 -0.18 -3.83
N LEU A 58 -3.42 0.61 -3.37
CA LEU A 58 -3.66 1.93 -2.77
C LEU A 58 -3.90 3.07 -3.78
N SER A 59 -3.57 2.90 -5.06
CA SER A 59 -3.71 3.97 -6.06
C SER A 59 -5.15 4.42 -6.29
N GLY A 60 -6.15 3.61 -5.90
CA GLY A 60 -7.57 3.97 -6.01
C GLY A 60 -8.18 4.49 -4.71
N VAL A 61 -7.40 4.58 -3.63
CA VAL A 61 -7.91 4.82 -2.27
C VAL A 61 -7.86 6.32 -1.96
N PRO A 62 -8.99 6.95 -1.58
CA PRO A 62 -9.01 8.34 -1.15
C PRO A 62 -8.15 8.55 0.11
N PHE A 63 -7.44 9.68 0.17
CA PHE A 63 -6.80 10.10 1.41
C PHE A 63 -7.83 10.27 2.54
N GLY A 64 -7.47 9.90 3.75
CA GLY A 64 -8.37 9.84 4.91
C GLY A 64 -9.10 8.50 5.06
N THR A 65 -8.90 7.53 4.15
CA THR A 65 -9.53 6.20 4.25
C THR A 65 -8.75 5.30 5.21
N LYS A 66 -9.46 4.55 6.06
CA LYS A 66 -8.86 3.49 6.88
C LYS A 66 -8.51 2.29 6.01
N VAL A 67 -7.26 1.86 6.11
CA VAL A 67 -6.69 0.73 5.36
C VAL A 67 -6.09 -0.27 6.33
N LYS A 68 -6.28 -1.55 6.03
CA LYS A 68 -5.59 -2.66 6.67
C LYS A 68 -4.77 -3.38 5.62
N ILE A 69 -3.46 -3.45 5.84
CA ILE A 69 -2.51 -4.09 4.94
C ILE A 69 -1.89 -5.26 5.68
N LYS A 70 -1.99 -6.45 5.10
CA LYS A 70 -1.39 -7.67 5.61
C LYS A 70 -0.36 -8.18 4.62
N TYR A 71 0.86 -8.36 5.09
CA TYR A 71 1.96 -8.92 4.33
C TYR A 71 1.83 -10.45 4.29
N LEU A 72 1.61 -10.97 3.08
CA LEU A 72 1.43 -12.41 2.83
C LEU A 72 2.76 -13.13 2.61
N GLY A 73 3.86 -12.40 2.43
CA GLY A 73 5.19 -12.94 2.21
C GLY A 73 5.73 -12.67 0.81
N LEU A 74 6.83 -13.36 0.49
CA LEU A 74 7.45 -13.35 -0.84
C LEU A 74 6.77 -14.41 -1.71
N GLU A 75 6.17 -13.96 -2.81
CA GLU A 75 5.65 -14.84 -3.84
C GLU A 75 6.65 -14.90 -4.99
N VAL A 76 6.99 -16.11 -5.42
CA VAL A 76 7.94 -16.36 -6.53
C VAL A 76 7.13 -16.66 -7.78
N MET A 77 7.26 -15.81 -8.80
CA MET A 77 6.67 -16.05 -10.11
C MET A 77 7.39 -17.20 -10.82
N GLU A 78 6.70 -17.81 -11.78
CA GLU A 78 7.22 -18.86 -12.66
C GLU A 78 8.52 -18.45 -13.40
N ASN A 79 8.71 -17.14 -13.63
CA ASN A 79 9.92 -16.56 -14.23
C ASN A 79 11.08 -16.32 -13.23
N GLY A 80 11.00 -16.84 -12.01
CA GLY A 80 12.02 -16.72 -10.96
C GLY A 80 12.06 -15.37 -10.24
N ARG A 81 11.17 -14.41 -10.58
CA ARG A 81 11.11 -13.12 -9.89
C ARG A 81 10.29 -13.25 -8.62
N ALA A 82 10.89 -12.89 -7.49
CA ALA A 82 10.19 -12.80 -6.21
C ALA A 82 9.62 -11.38 -6.01
N PHE A 83 8.39 -11.28 -5.51
CA PHE A 83 7.76 -10.02 -5.16
C PHE A 83 7.04 -10.13 -3.82
N HIS A 84 7.03 -9.02 -3.08
CA HIS A 84 6.26 -8.94 -1.84
C HIS A 84 4.77 -8.90 -2.15
N ASN A 85 4.02 -9.85 -1.61
CA ASN A 85 2.58 -9.90 -1.76
C ASN A 85 1.88 -9.34 -0.52
N TYR A 86 0.79 -8.62 -0.75
CA TYR A 86 0.03 -7.92 0.28
C TYR A 86 -1.47 -8.09 0.03
N GLU A 87 -2.20 -8.39 1.10
CA GLU A 87 -3.64 -8.26 1.17
C GLU A 87 -3.96 -6.87 1.70
N VAL A 88 -4.84 -6.13 1.01
CA VAL A 88 -5.21 -4.78 1.43
C VAL A 88 -6.72 -4.64 1.45
N ASP A 89 -7.26 -4.38 2.64
CA ASP A 89 -8.66 -4.11 2.88
C ASP A 89 -8.88 -2.63 3.17
N TYR A 90 -9.91 -2.08 2.56
CA TYR A 90 -10.32 -0.68 2.73
C TYR A 90 -11.63 -0.64 3.49
N LEU A 91 -11.60 -0.19 4.73
CA LEU A 91 -12.80 -0.04 5.53
C LEU A 91 -13.55 1.21 5.04
N GLY A 92 -14.58 0.99 4.22
CA GLY A 92 -15.44 2.06 3.68
C GLY A 92 -15.31 2.33 2.17
N TYR A 93 -14.42 1.65 1.44
CA TYR A 93 -14.33 1.77 -0.02
C TYR A 93 -15.16 0.68 -0.71
N GLN A 94 -16.34 1.04 -1.23
CA GLN A 94 -17.01 0.22 -2.23
C GLN A 94 -16.15 0.25 -3.51
N LYS A 95 -15.39 -0.82 -3.73
CA LYS A 95 -14.75 -1.09 -5.03
C LYS A 95 -15.84 -0.90 -6.09
N PRO A 96 -15.66 -0.08 -7.15
CA PRO A 96 -16.63 -0.04 -8.23
C PRO A 96 -16.72 -1.47 -8.77
N GLU A 97 -17.89 -2.08 -8.59
CA GLU A 97 -18.17 -3.41 -9.09
C GLU A 97 -17.77 -3.41 -10.56
N LYS A 98 -16.90 -4.35 -10.97
CA LYS A 98 -16.59 -4.53 -12.38
C LYS A 98 -17.92 -4.75 -13.08
N ILE A 99 -18.42 -3.76 -13.82
CA ILE A 99 -19.54 -3.95 -14.73
C ILE A 99 -19.06 -5.03 -15.70
N LYS A 100 -19.47 -6.28 -15.46
CA LYS A 100 -19.36 -7.35 -16.45
C LYS A 100 -20.11 -6.82 -17.66
N LYS A 101 -19.39 -6.39 -18.69
CA LYS A 101 -19.98 -6.12 -20.00
C LYS A 101 -20.67 -7.41 -20.42
N LYS A 102 -22.00 -7.49 -20.24
CA LYS A 102 -22.83 -8.49 -20.91
C LYS A 102 -22.59 -8.24 -22.40
N LYS A 103 -21.97 -9.21 -23.08
CA LYS A 103 -22.05 -9.31 -24.54
C LYS A 103 -23.53 -9.40 -24.86
N VAL A 104 -24.09 -8.34 -25.43
CA VAL A 104 -25.38 -8.41 -26.12
C VAL A 104 -25.10 -9.25 -27.38
N LYS A 105 -25.77 -10.39 -27.47
CA LYS A 105 -25.77 -11.26 -28.66
C LYS A 105 -27.02 -10.94 -29.47
#